data_AF-A0A3D1E660-F1
#
_entry.id   AF-A0A3D1E660-F1
#
_cell.length_a   1.000
_cell.length_b   1.000
_cell.length_c   1.000
_cell.angle_alpha   90.00
_cell.angle_beta   90.00
_cell.angle_gamma   90.00
#
_symmetry.space_group_name_H-M   'P 1'
#
loop_
_entity.id
_entity.type
_entity.pdbx_description
1 polymer ?
#
loop_
_entity_poly.entity_id
_entity_poly.type
_entity_poly.pdbx_seq_one_letter_code
_entity_poly.pdbx_strand_id
1 'polypeptide(L)' 'MEQLETDQAMMRKALDEAMRAFEAGEVPVGAIVVAGGRVIARAHNLTERLNDVTAHAEMQAITAAAHY' A
#
# COMPACT_ATOMS: atom_id res chain seq x y z
N MET A 1 24.02 -3.41 -3.89
CA MET A 1 23.33 -3.36 -5.20
C MET A 1 22.01 -4.13 -5.12
N GLU A 2 22.00 -5.37 -4.63
CA GLU A 2 20.77 -6.18 -4.36
C GLU A 2 19.67 -5.48 -3.55
N GLN A 3 20.03 -4.75 -2.49
CA GLN A 3 19.04 -4.12 -1.60
C GLN A 3 18.27 -2.99 -2.32
N LEU A 4 18.95 -2.23 -3.17
CA LEU A 4 18.36 -1.13 -3.94
C LEU A 4 17.43 -1.65 -5.06
N GLU A 5 17.81 -2.77 -5.70
CA GLU A 5 16.94 -3.46 -6.66
C GLU A 5 15.70 -4.05 -5.98
N THR A 6 15.87 -4.57 -4.76
CA THR A 6 14.75 -5.06 -3.94
C THR A 6 13.80 -3.93 -3.57
N ASP A 7 14.31 -2.80 -3.11
CA ASP A 7 13.50 -1.63 -2.74
C ASP A 7 12.72 -1.10 -3.96
N GLN A 8 13.33 -1.05 -5.14
CA GLN A 8 12.63 -0.69 -6.38
C GLN A 8 11.52 -1.68 -6.74
N ALA A 9 11.79 -2.99 -6.62
CA ALA A 9 10.79 -4.01 -6.88
C ALA A 9 9.61 -3.94 -5.89
N MET A 10 9.89 -3.63 -4.62
CA MET A 10 8.87 -3.40 -3.60
C MET A 10 8.08 -2.13 -3.89
N MET A 11 8.75 -1.04 -4.29
CA MET A 11 8.03 0.20 -4.61
C MET A 11 7.15 0.10 -5.85
N ARG A 12 7.52 -0.70 -6.86
CA ARG A 12 6.61 -1.00 -7.98
C ARG A 12 5.29 -1.59 -7.50
N LYS A 13 5.32 -2.47 -6.49
CA LYS A 13 4.10 -3.07 -5.91
C LYS A 13 3.24 -2.05 -5.16
N ALA A 14 3.85 -1.07 -4.49
CA ALA A 14 3.10 0.03 -3.89
C ALA A 14 2.50 0.97 -4.94
N LEU A 15 3.20 1.21 -6.05
CA LEU A 15 2.66 1.96 -7.19
C LEU A 15 1.48 1.22 -7.85
N ASP A 16 1.51 -0.11 -7.92
CA ASP A 16 0.35 -0.89 -8.38
C ASP A 16 -0.90 -0.64 -7.53
N GLU A 17 -0.75 -0.52 -6.20
CA GLU A 17 -1.86 -0.15 -5.31
C GLU A 17 -2.29 1.32 -5.50
N ALA A 18 -1.35 2.24 -5.71
CA ALA A 18 -1.67 3.64 -6.00
C ALA A 18 -2.47 3.80 -7.31
N MET A 19 -2.16 3.01 -8.34
CA MET A 19 -2.94 2.95 -9.58
C MET A 19 -4.37 2.44 -9.32
N ARG A 20 -4.56 1.46 -8.45
CA ARG A 20 -5.90 0.99 -8.07
C ARG A 20 -6.71 2.06 -7.33
N ALA A 21 -6.09 2.82 -6.44
CA ALA A 21 -6.73 3.97 -5.82
C ALA A 21 -7.17 4.99 -6.88
N PHE A 22 -6.28 5.31 -7.82
CA PHE A 22 -6.59 6.22 -8.92
C PHE A 22 -7.79 5.75 -9.75
N GLU A 23 -7.80 4.47 -10.15
CA GLU A 23 -8.90 3.85 -10.90
C GLU A 23 -10.22 3.84 -10.11
N ALA A 24 -10.13 3.76 -8.78
CA ALA A 24 -11.28 3.83 -7.87
C ALA A 24 -11.76 5.27 -7.56
N GLY A 25 -11.11 6.30 -8.11
CA GLY A 25 -11.43 7.71 -7.83
C GLY A 25 -10.95 8.20 -6.47
N GLU A 26 -10.01 7.49 -5.85
CA GLU A 26 -9.38 7.85 -4.57
C GLU A 26 -8.10 8.67 -4.79
N VAL A 27 -7.56 9.24 -3.72
CA VAL A 27 -6.22 9.86 -3.74
C VAL A 27 -5.19 8.76 -4.09
N PRO A 28 -4.34 8.94 -5.12
CA PRO A 28 -3.52 7.86 -5.69
C PRO A 28 -2.28 7.56 -4.83
N VAL A 29 -2.52 6.93 -3.68
CA VAL A 29 -1.50 6.51 -2.71
C VAL A 29 -1.68 5.02 -2.43
N GLY A 30 -0.56 4.29 -2.48
CA GLY A 30 -0.48 2.87 -2.17
C GLY A 30 0.64 2.58 -1.18
N ALA A 31 0.42 1.60 -0.31
CA ALA A 31 1.35 1.21 0.73
C ALA A 31 1.45 -0.32 0.82
N ILE A 32 2.65 -0.80 1.16
CA ILE A 32 2.91 -2.22 1.40
C ILE A 32 3.72 -2.40 2.69
N VAL A 33 3.57 -3.55 3.33
CA VAL A 33 4.42 -3.96 4.46
C VAL A 33 5.18 -5.21 4.07
N VAL A 34 6.49 -5.20 4.28
CA VAL A 34 7.40 -6.30 3.96
C VAL A 34 8.04 -6.83 5.24
N ALA A 35 7.97 -8.14 5.45
CA ALA A 35 8.63 -8.83 6.55
C ALA A 35 9.28 -10.13 6.06
N GLY A 36 10.54 -10.37 6.43
CA GLY A 36 11.28 -11.55 5.97
C GLY A 36 11.41 -11.66 4.44
N GLY A 37 11.50 -10.51 3.74
CA GLY A 37 11.57 -10.46 2.28
C GLY A 37 10.25 -10.72 1.55
N ARG A 38 9.13 -10.86 2.28
CA ARG A 38 7.80 -11.13 1.72
C ARG A 38 6.86 -9.97 2.01
N VAL A 39 6.04 -9.61 1.02
CA VAL A 39 4.95 -8.64 1.21
C VAL A 39 3.86 -9.32 2.03
N ILE A 40 3.63 -8.83 3.24
CA ILE A 40 2.61 -9.34 4.16
C ILE A 40 1.31 -8.50 4.11
N ALA A 41 1.39 -7.25 3.67
CA ALA A 41 0.21 -6.41 3.47
C ALA A 41 0.36 -5.49 2.26
N ARG A 42 -0.77 -5.15 1.65
CA ARG A 42 -0.91 -4.19 0.55
C ARG A 42 -2.21 -3.43 0.77
N ALA A 43 -2.18 -2.11 0.58
CA ALA A 43 -3.37 -1.28 0.66
C ALA A 43 -3.21 -0.01 -0.19
N HIS A 44 -4.34 0.65 -0.44
CA HIS A 44 -4.44 1.96 -1.08
C HIS A 44 -5.41 2.85 -0.31
N ASN A 45 -5.41 4.15 -0.59
CA ASN A 45 -6.33 5.09 0.05
C ASN A 45 -7.79 4.72 -0.23
N LEU A 46 -8.61 4.81 0.81
CA LEU A 46 -10.05 4.51 0.80
C LEU A 46 -10.88 5.66 1.41
N THR A 47 -10.31 6.86 1.43
CA THR A 47 -10.85 8.02 2.14
C THR A 47 -12.23 8.40 1.63
N GLU A 48 -12.42 8.38 0.31
CA GLU A 48 -13.69 8.73 -0.33
C GLU A 48 -14.72 7.61 -0.17
N ARG A 49 -14.32 6.36 -0.41
CA ARG A 49 -15.19 5.19 -0.32
C ARG A 49 -15.71 4.93 1.09
N LEU A 50 -14.89 5.13 2.10
CA LEU A 50 -15.26 4.93 3.50
C LEU A 50 -15.76 6.21 4.17
N ASN A 51 -15.69 7.35 3.49
CA ASN A 51 -15.97 8.67 4.04
C ASN A 51 -15.24 8.91 5.38
N ASP A 52 -13.98 8.49 5.41
CA ASP A 52 -13.12 8.50 6.58
C ASP A 52 -11.75 9.06 6.19
N VAL A 53 -11.44 10.26 6.68
CA VAL A 53 -10.17 10.96 6.41
C VAL A 53 -8.96 10.21 6.97
N THR A 54 -9.15 9.22 7.83
CA THR A 54 -8.07 8.39 8.38
C THR A 54 -7.80 7.13 7.57
N ALA A 55 -8.65 6.81 6.58
CA ALA A 55 -8.54 5.63 5.73
C ALA A 55 -7.44 5.75 4.65
N HIS A 56 -6.26 6.20 5.07
CA HIS A 56 -5.04 6.28 4.30
C HIS A 56 -4.44 4.89 4.04
N ALA A 57 -3.72 4.74 2.93
CA ALA A 57 -3.07 3.50 2.54
C ALA A 57 -2.17 2.95 3.66
N GLU A 58 -1.41 3.80 4.35
CA GLU A 58 -0.49 3.41 5.42
C GLU A 58 -1.25 2.79 6.60
N MET A 59 -2.35 3.43 7.02
CA MET A 59 -3.19 2.95 8.11
C MET A 59 -3.80 1.59 7.78
N GLN A 60 -4.35 1.45 6.57
CA GLN A 60 -4.92 0.19 6.10
C GLN A 60 -3.85 -0.92 6.01
N ALA A 61 -2.65 -0.60 5.52
CA ALA A 61 -1.55 -1.56 5.39
C ALA A 61 -1.03 -2.03 6.75
N ILE A 62 -0.90 -1.13 7.74
CA ILE A 62 -0.49 -1.47 9.11
C ILE A 62 -1.54 -2.38 9.77
N THR A 63 -2.83 -2.02 9.68
CA THR A 63 -3.91 -2.84 10.23
C THR A 63 -3.92 -4.23 9.59
N ALA A 64 -3.83 -4.31 8.25
CA ALA A 64 -3.78 -5.60 7.56
C ALA A 64 -2.56 -6.44 7.95
N ALA A 65 -1.38 -5.82 8.10
CA ALA A 65 -0.17 -6.51 8.52
C ALA A 65 -0.24 -7.05 9.96
N ALA A 66 -0.95 -6.35 10.85
CA ALA A 66 -1.18 -6.80 12.23
C ALA A 66 -2.04 -8.08 12.31
N HIS A 67 -2.75 -8.44 11.23
CA HIS A 67 -3.61 -9.61 11.12
C HIS A 67 -3.07 -10.69 10.16
N TYR A 68 -1.82 -10.60 9.73
CA TYR A 68 -1.17 -11.55 8.81
C TYR A 68 -0.67 -12.83 9.52
#